data_AF-A0AA88IF40-F1
#
_entry.id   AF-A0AA88IF40-F1
#
_cell.length_a   1.000
_cell.length_b   1.000
_cell.length_c   1.000
_cell.angle_alpha   90.00
_cell.angle_beta   90.00
_cell.angle_gamma   90.00
#
_symmetry.space_group_name_H-M   'P 1'
#
loop_
_entity.id
_entity.type
_entity.pdbx_description
1 polymer ?
#
loop_
_entity_poly.entity_id
_entity_poly.type
_entity_poly.pdbx_seq_one_letter_code
_entity_poly.pdbx_strand_id
1 'polypeptide(L)'
;MSLHLRDTTVLVNKLRSHFFRKPLSSYWIDFASLISSIKEEITDTFIEDKSFSLVTKVRQVTITPTRNIYDPVVNDHKSRLFRNYRKFKFTVVKFRDENLQNLKGVNSFKFVHSILQKGLLLNGEKYHFLITSNSGLRNHNAIFVACDNVNVAAQIRAEIVLNQKEFYSVSLYLSSLCLFCSCDQPTVQALPENIEAVPNIKSVSGDLLTDGTGFLRLSFAMKMSNQLNLNSVPSAFQIRLAGVKGVLLAIEDKYMNELTSEGTKILIRPSMVKFKNNDFTLGVVDYSRFLPVQLNREVITLLE
;
A
#
# COMPACT_ATOMS: atom_id res chain seq x y z
N MET A 1 -28.12 21.16 17.58
CA MET A 1 -26.79 21.04 16.96
C MET A 1 -26.18 19.68 17.33
N SER A 2 -26.61 18.61 16.66
CA SER A 2 -26.07 17.24 16.81
C SER A 2 -26.88 16.34 15.87
N LEU A 3 -26.36 15.99 14.69
CA LEU A 3 -26.99 14.99 13.80
C LEU A 3 -26.04 14.38 12.74
N HIS A 4 -24.72 14.60 12.80
CA HIS A 4 -23.80 14.24 11.69
C HIS A 4 -22.96 12.96 11.89
N LEU A 5 -23.27 12.10 12.86
CA LEU A 5 -22.48 10.89 13.15
C LEU A 5 -23.18 9.55 12.84
N ARG A 6 -24.42 9.54 12.31
CA ARG A 6 -25.19 8.29 12.12
C ARG A 6 -25.03 7.62 10.74
N ASP A 7 -24.56 8.32 9.70
CA ASP A 7 -24.63 7.79 8.31
C ASP A 7 -23.43 6.91 7.88
N THR A 8 -22.26 7.08 8.49
CA THR A 8 -21.08 6.25 8.15
C THR A 8 -21.23 4.81 8.64
N THR A 9 -21.89 4.60 9.77
CA THR A 9 -22.19 3.29 10.35
C THR A 9 -23.16 2.50 9.46
N VAL A 10 -24.13 3.18 8.84
CA VAL A 10 -25.11 2.56 7.92
C VAL A 10 -24.44 2.08 6.63
N LEU A 11 -23.48 2.85 6.10
CA LEU A 11 -22.71 2.48 4.91
C LEU A 11 -21.82 1.26 5.16
N VAL A 12 -21.12 1.23 6.30
CA VAL A 12 -20.30 0.09 6.73
C VAL A 12 -21.16 -1.15 6.93
N ASN A 13 -22.34 -1.01 7.56
CA ASN A 13 -23.26 -2.14 7.79
C ASN A 13 -23.93 -2.64 6.49
N LYS A 14 -24.22 -1.77 5.52
CA LYS A 14 -24.74 -2.18 4.20
C LYS A 14 -23.69 -2.94 3.38
N LEU A 15 -22.44 -2.48 3.37
CA LEU A 15 -21.33 -3.21 2.76
C LEU A 15 -21.13 -4.58 3.45
N ARG A 16 -21.21 -4.61 4.78
CA ARG A 16 -21.17 -5.85 5.58
C ARG A 16 -22.33 -6.81 5.26
N SER A 17 -23.52 -6.31 4.95
CA SER A 17 -24.67 -7.18 4.63
C SER A 17 -24.63 -7.77 3.21
N HIS A 18 -23.98 -7.10 2.26
CA HIS A 18 -23.99 -7.48 0.85
C HIS A 18 -22.89 -8.49 0.50
N PHE A 19 -21.74 -8.43 1.18
CA PHE A 19 -20.61 -9.35 0.95
C PHE A 19 -20.68 -10.65 1.79
N PHE A 20 -21.58 -10.75 2.78
CA PHE A 20 -21.64 -11.89 3.71
C PHE A 20 -22.76 -12.92 3.42
N ARG A 21 -23.60 -12.73 2.40
CA ARG A 21 -24.76 -13.63 2.15
C ARG A 21 -24.53 -14.81 1.22
N LYS A 22 -23.35 -14.94 0.60
CA LYS A 22 -23.03 -16.11 -0.22
C LYS A 22 -21.65 -16.66 0.15
N PRO A 23 -21.50 -17.98 0.33
CA PRO A 23 -20.18 -18.57 0.49
C PRO A 23 -19.34 -18.26 -0.75
N LEU A 24 -18.07 -17.88 -0.51
CA LEU A 24 -17.12 -17.44 -1.53
C LEU A 24 -17.04 -18.42 -2.71
N SER A 25 -17.25 -19.73 -2.49
CA SER A 25 -17.26 -20.80 -3.51
C SER A 25 -18.20 -20.53 -4.69
N SER A 26 -19.29 -19.80 -4.49
CA SER A 26 -20.29 -19.53 -5.54
C SER A 26 -19.86 -18.51 -6.61
N TYR A 27 -18.70 -17.86 -6.44
CA TYR A 27 -18.14 -16.90 -7.40
C TYR A 27 -16.89 -17.41 -8.13
N TRP A 28 -16.46 -18.65 -7.87
CA TRP A 28 -15.31 -19.27 -8.53
C TRP A 28 -15.78 -20.15 -9.68
N ILE A 29 -16.05 -19.53 -10.83
CA ILE A 29 -16.00 -20.28 -12.09
C ILE A 29 -14.51 -20.44 -12.42
N ASP A 30 -14.01 -21.65 -12.19
CA ASP A 30 -12.81 -22.32 -12.71
C ASP A 30 -11.51 -21.50 -12.90
N PHE A 31 -11.13 -20.75 -11.86
CA PHE A 31 -9.87 -19.98 -11.80
C PHE A 31 -8.62 -20.88 -11.83
N ALA A 32 -8.74 -22.15 -11.42
CA ALA A 32 -7.63 -23.09 -11.40
C ALA A 32 -7.25 -23.57 -12.81
N SER A 33 -8.24 -23.82 -13.67
CA SER A 33 -8.04 -24.18 -15.09
C SER A 33 -7.34 -23.06 -15.88
N LEU A 34 -7.64 -21.80 -15.58
CA LEU A 34 -7.07 -20.62 -16.25
C LEU A 34 -5.59 -20.37 -15.87
N ILE A 35 -5.19 -20.66 -14.63
CA ILE A 35 -3.80 -20.49 -14.17
C ILE A 35 -2.87 -21.52 -14.80
N SER A 36 -3.36 -22.73 -15.10
CA SER A 36 -2.60 -23.75 -15.82
C SER A 36 -2.31 -23.37 -17.27
N SER A 37 -3.20 -22.64 -17.96
CA SER A 37 -3.00 -22.29 -19.37
C SER A 37 -2.06 -21.09 -19.59
N ILE A 38 -1.86 -20.24 -18.58
CA ILE A 38 -1.06 -19.00 -18.72
C ILE A 38 0.43 -19.21 -18.40
N LYS A 39 0.79 -20.30 -17.70
CA LYS A 39 2.19 -20.59 -17.32
C LYS A 39 3.10 -20.90 -18.52
N GLU A 40 2.57 -21.28 -19.67
CA GLU A 40 3.36 -21.65 -20.85
C GLU A 40 3.78 -20.44 -21.72
N GLU A 41 3.21 -19.24 -21.52
CA GLU A 41 3.48 -18.08 -22.38
C GLU A 41 4.45 -17.04 -21.79
N ILE A 42 4.94 -17.21 -20.57
CA ILE A 42 5.80 -16.22 -19.89
C ILE A 42 7.19 -16.79 -19.65
N THR A 43 7.88 -17.08 -20.74
CA THR A 43 9.34 -17.10 -20.76
C THR A 43 9.79 -16.23 -21.91
N ASP A 44 10.70 -15.32 -21.57
CA ASP A 44 11.57 -14.51 -22.42
C ASP A 44 11.41 -12.99 -22.38
N THR A 45 12.56 -12.41 -22.02
CA THR A 45 13.08 -11.04 -22.22
C THR A 45 12.85 -10.00 -21.14
N PHE A 46 13.67 -10.13 -20.08
CA PHE A 46 14.18 -9.01 -19.30
C PHE A 46 15.39 -8.39 -20.02
N ILE A 47 15.30 -7.10 -20.36
CA ILE A 47 16.47 -6.26 -20.60
C ILE A 47 16.37 -5.10 -19.61
N GLU A 48 17.32 -5.04 -18.68
CA GLU A 48 17.53 -3.93 -17.75
C GLU A 48 17.97 -2.69 -18.51
N ASP A 49 17.46 -1.52 -18.11
CA ASP A 49 18.18 -0.28 -18.36
C ASP A 49 18.19 0.62 -17.13
N LYS A 50 19.41 0.95 -16.70
CA LYS A 50 19.76 1.68 -15.48
C LYS A 50 19.85 3.18 -15.77
N SER A 51 18.77 3.91 -15.51
CA SER A 51 18.86 5.31 -15.09
C SER A 51 17.66 5.66 -14.21
N PHE A 52 17.88 5.79 -12.90
CA PHE A 52 16.83 6.13 -11.92
C PHE A 52 16.48 7.64 -12.02
N SER A 53 15.74 8.03 -13.06
CA SER A 53 14.90 9.22 -12.94
C SER A 53 13.68 8.84 -12.07
N LEU A 54 13.78 9.12 -10.76
CA LEU A 54 12.86 8.67 -9.70
C LEU A 54 11.45 9.32 -9.73
N VAL A 55 11.07 9.99 -10.82
CA VAL A 55 9.81 10.73 -10.91
C VAL A 55 8.84 9.98 -11.81
N THR A 56 7.81 9.37 -11.23
CA THR A 56 6.68 8.87 -12.01
C THR A 56 5.63 9.97 -12.13
N LYS A 57 5.35 10.37 -13.36
CA LYS A 57 4.26 11.29 -13.68
C LYS A 57 2.94 10.54 -13.64
N VAL A 58 2.07 10.88 -12.70
CA VAL A 58 0.76 10.25 -12.56
C VAL A 58 -0.32 11.20 -13.04
N ARG A 59 -1.08 10.78 -14.05
CA ARG A 59 -2.21 11.53 -14.57
C ARG A 59 -3.36 11.51 -13.56
N GLN A 60 -4.15 12.57 -13.54
CA GLN A 60 -5.32 12.66 -12.68
C GLN A 60 -6.52 13.11 -13.50
N VAL A 61 -7.68 12.61 -13.12
CA VAL A 61 -8.95 13.00 -13.74
C VAL A 61 -9.99 13.17 -12.65
N THR A 62 -10.70 14.29 -12.69
CA THR A 62 -11.87 14.52 -11.86
C THR A 62 -13.11 14.12 -12.65
N ILE A 63 -13.86 13.17 -12.10
CA ILE A 63 -15.07 12.61 -12.71
C ILE A 63 -16.27 13.09 -11.92
N THR A 64 -17.17 13.74 -12.65
CA THR A 64 -18.46 14.22 -12.16
C THR A 64 -19.58 13.49 -12.92
N PRO A 65 -20.83 13.54 -12.46
CA PRO A 65 -21.94 12.90 -13.16
C PRO A 65 -22.11 13.35 -14.62
N THR A 66 -21.78 14.60 -14.95
CA THR A 66 -22.00 15.14 -16.31
C THR A 66 -20.73 15.38 -17.13
N ARG A 67 -19.55 15.44 -16.51
CA ARG A 67 -18.29 15.75 -17.21
C ARG A 67 -17.05 15.09 -16.61
N ASN A 68 -16.04 14.95 -17.47
CA ASN A 68 -14.69 14.55 -17.11
C ASN A 68 -13.77 15.77 -17.19
N ILE A 69 -13.01 16.03 -16.14
CA ILE A 69 -12.07 17.15 -16.03
C ILE A 69 -10.65 16.58 -15.93
N TYR A 70 -9.81 16.88 -16.91
CA TYR A 70 -8.42 16.45 -16.92
C TYR A 70 -7.59 17.38 -16.05
N ASP A 71 -7.11 16.86 -14.93
CA ASP A 71 -6.32 17.61 -13.97
C ASP A 71 -4.84 17.67 -14.41
N PRO A 72 -4.07 18.66 -13.94
CA PRO A 72 -2.62 18.68 -14.13
C PRO A 72 -1.97 17.39 -13.65
N VAL A 73 -0.97 16.93 -14.41
CA VAL A 73 -0.16 15.77 -14.05
C VAL A 73 0.61 16.08 -12.76
N VAL A 74 0.46 15.20 -11.77
CA VAL A 74 1.20 15.33 -10.52
C VAL A 74 2.40 14.40 -10.59
N ASN A 75 3.54 14.91 -10.14
CA ASN A 75 4.71 14.09 -9.89
C ASN A 75 4.42 13.28 -8.63
N ASP A 76 4.10 12.00 -8.78
CA ASP A 76 3.97 11.11 -7.64
C ASP A 76 5.33 10.49 -7.38
N HIS A 77 5.92 10.90 -6.27
CA HIS A 77 7.25 10.50 -5.90
C HIS A 77 7.21 9.08 -5.34
N LYS A 78 7.78 8.15 -6.10
CA LYS A 78 8.38 6.93 -5.56
C LYS A 78 7.40 5.97 -4.88
N SER A 79 6.17 5.79 -5.37
CA SER A 79 5.36 4.67 -4.86
C SER A 79 5.91 3.34 -5.40
N ARG A 80 5.97 2.32 -4.54
CA ARG A 80 6.39 0.96 -4.93
C ARG A 80 5.53 0.38 -6.05
N LEU A 81 4.24 0.68 -6.04
CA LEU A 81 3.29 0.31 -7.09
C LEU A 81 3.80 0.78 -8.46
N PHE A 82 4.08 2.07 -8.60
CA PHE A 82 4.48 2.62 -9.89
C PHE A 82 5.86 2.14 -10.34
N ARG A 83 6.77 1.83 -9.40
CA ARG A 83 8.10 1.28 -9.73
C ARG A 83 8.03 -0.16 -10.22
N ASN A 84 7.20 -0.99 -9.62
CA ASN A 84 7.12 -2.42 -9.96
C ASN A 84 6.25 -2.64 -11.21
N TYR A 85 5.28 -1.77 -11.44
CA TYR A 85 4.29 -1.92 -12.50
C TYR A 85 4.43 -0.87 -13.62
N ARG A 86 5.66 -0.42 -13.91
CA ARG A 86 5.97 0.66 -14.90
C ARG A 86 5.42 0.43 -16.30
N LYS A 87 5.21 -0.83 -16.70
CA LYS A 87 4.63 -1.19 -18.00
C LYS A 87 3.18 -0.71 -18.17
N PHE A 88 2.47 -0.48 -17.07
CA PHE A 88 1.09 -0.04 -17.08
C PHE A 88 0.98 1.48 -16.92
N LYS A 89 -0.03 2.07 -17.56
CA LYS A 89 -0.41 3.46 -17.33
C LYS A 89 -1.39 3.52 -16.17
N PHE A 90 -1.17 4.44 -15.25
CA PHE A 90 -2.05 4.67 -14.10
C PHE A 90 -2.67 6.06 -14.15
N THR A 91 -3.88 6.16 -13.60
CA THR A 91 -4.54 7.45 -13.38
C THR A 91 -5.19 7.49 -12.01
N VAL A 92 -5.12 8.63 -11.34
CA VAL A 92 -5.89 8.89 -10.12
C VAL A 92 -7.23 9.49 -10.54
N VAL A 93 -8.29 8.76 -10.24
CA VAL A 93 -9.67 9.20 -10.46
C VAL A 93 -10.19 9.84 -9.18
N LYS A 94 -10.63 11.09 -9.26
CA LYS A 94 -11.30 11.83 -8.18
C LYS A 94 -12.79 11.91 -8.48
N PHE A 95 -13.62 11.39 -7.61
CA PHE A 95 -15.08 11.46 -7.78
C PHE A 95 -15.62 12.71 -7.08
N ARG A 96 -16.24 13.61 -7.85
CA ARG A 96 -16.74 14.90 -7.36
C ARG A 96 -18.14 15.20 -7.88
N ASP A 97 -18.85 16.10 -7.21
CA ASP A 97 -20.05 16.72 -7.77
C ASP A 97 -19.69 17.82 -8.78
N GLU A 98 -20.69 18.49 -9.35
CA GLU A 98 -20.48 19.54 -10.34
C GLU A 98 -19.76 20.77 -9.77
N ASN A 99 -19.81 20.97 -8.45
CA ASN A 99 -19.13 22.04 -7.74
C ASN A 99 -17.74 21.62 -7.21
N LEU A 100 -17.23 20.48 -7.68
CA LEU A 100 -15.94 19.91 -7.27
C LEU A 100 -15.85 19.54 -5.79
N GLN A 101 -16.99 19.34 -5.13
CA GLN A 101 -17.07 18.84 -3.76
C GLN A 101 -17.16 17.32 -3.74
N ASN A 102 -16.92 16.73 -2.57
CA ASN A 102 -17.13 15.30 -2.38
C ASN A 102 -18.60 14.94 -2.64
N LEU A 103 -18.81 13.91 -3.44
CA LEU A 103 -20.14 13.37 -3.74
C LEU A 103 -20.90 12.98 -2.46
N LYS A 104 -22.19 13.33 -2.38
CA LYS A 104 -23.07 13.00 -1.24
C LYS A 104 -24.36 12.33 -1.73
N GLY A 105 -24.87 11.40 -0.94
CA GLY A 105 -26.15 10.75 -1.17
C GLY A 105 -26.11 9.45 -2.00
N VAL A 106 -27.26 8.78 -2.08
CA VAL A 106 -27.40 7.40 -2.59
C VAL A 106 -27.19 7.32 -4.11
N ASN A 107 -27.62 8.33 -4.87
CA ASN A 107 -27.47 8.34 -6.33
C ASN A 107 -25.99 8.40 -6.74
N SER A 108 -25.17 9.13 -5.97
CA SER A 108 -23.73 9.16 -6.16
C SER A 108 -23.06 7.81 -5.96
N PHE A 109 -23.58 6.97 -5.04
CA PHE A 109 -23.07 5.62 -4.86
C PHE A 109 -23.29 4.77 -6.11
N LYS A 110 -24.50 4.78 -6.69
CA LYS A 110 -24.80 4.04 -7.93
C LYS A 110 -23.90 4.49 -9.08
N PHE A 111 -23.68 5.80 -9.19
CA PHE A 111 -22.77 6.38 -10.17
C PHE A 111 -21.34 5.86 -10.01
N VAL A 112 -20.74 6.01 -8.82
CA VAL A 112 -19.37 5.55 -8.54
C VAL A 112 -19.26 4.04 -8.73
N HIS A 113 -20.22 3.27 -8.22
CA HIS A 113 -20.27 1.81 -8.36
C HIS A 113 -20.27 1.38 -9.83
N SER A 114 -21.01 2.07 -10.69
CA SER A 114 -21.03 1.76 -12.13
C SER A 114 -19.67 1.93 -12.79
N ILE A 115 -18.90 2.96 -12.40
CA ILE A 115 -17.56 3.24 -12.92
C ILE A 115 -16.56 2.21 -12.38
N LEU A 116 -16.64 1.87 -11.08
CA LEU A 116 -15.78 0.86 -10.48
C LEU A 116 -15.96 -0.52 -11.13
N GLN A 117 -17.19 -0.87 -11.52
CA GLN A 117 -17.48 -2.14 -12.20
C GLN A 117 -17.10 -2.14 -13.68
N LYS A 118 -17.51 -1.11 -14.44
CA LYS A 118 -17.36 -1.08 -15.91
C LYS A 118 -15.99 -0.59 -16.35
N GLY A 119 -15.29 0.17 -15.50
CA GLY A 119 -14.13 0.96 -15.88
C GLY A 119 -14.52 2.31 -16.48
N LEU A 120 -13.51 3.06 -16.89
CA LEU A 120 -13.61 4.42 -17.40
C LEU A 120 -12.84 4.53 -18.72
N LEU A 121 -13.48 5.05 -19.77
CA LEU A 121 -12.82 5.30 -21.05
C LEU A 121 -12.25 6.73 -21.05
N LEU A 122 -10.93 6.85 -21.16
CA LEU A 122 -10.21 8.13 -21.20
C LEU A 122 -9.30 8.16 -22.42
N ASN A 123 -9.50 9.12 -23.32
CA ASN A 123 -8.69 9.31 -24.53
C ASN A 123 -8.48 8.02 -25.35
N GLY A 124 -9.54 7.20 -25.47
CA GLY A 124 -9.49 5.94 -26.22
C GLY A 124 -8.92 4.74 -25.44
N GLU A 125 -8.40 4.93 -24.24
CA GLU A 125 -7.90 3.86 -23.38
C GLU A 125 -8.90 3.52 -22.26
N LYS A 126 -9.09 2.23 -21.99
CA LYS A 126 -9.97 1.77 -20.90
C LYS A 126 -9.18 1.61 -19.61
N TYR A 127 -9.66 2.23 -18.55
CA TYR A 127 -9.08 2.21 -17.22
C TYR A 127 -9.97 1.43 -16.26
N HIS A 128 -9.40 0.48 -15.53
CA HIS A 128 -10.11 -0.32 -14.53
C HIS A 128 -9.67 0.00 -13.11
N PHE A 129 -10.60 -0.10 -12.16
CA PHE A 129 -10.31 0.14 -10.75
C PHE A 129 -9.22 -0.81 -10.27
N LEU A 130 -8.16 -0.24 -9.71
CA LEU A 130 -7.08 -1.00 -9.13
C LEU A 130 -7.21 -1.03 -7.61
N ILE A 131 -7.04 0.12 -6.94
CA ILE A 131 -6.95 0.24 -5.48
C ILE A 131 -7.33 1.64 -5.00
N THR A 132 -7.61 1.77 -3.71
CA THR A 132 -7.78 3.06 -3.03
C THR A 132 -7.27 2.96 -1.59
N SER A 133 -6.56 4.00 -1.15
CA SER A 133 -6.04 4.11 0.21
C SER A 133 -7.09 4.70 1.15
N ASN A 134 -6.86 4.63 2.46
CA ASN A 134 -7.79 5.24 3.43
C ASN A 134 -7.91 6.77 3.24
N SER A 135 -6.81 7.45 2.90
CA SER A 135 -6.86 8.87 2.53
C SER A 135 -7.57 9.07 1.19
N GLY A 136 -7.34 8.18 0.22
CA GLY A 136 -8.08 8.12 -1.04
C GLY A 136 -9.58 8.05 -0.81
N LEU A 137 -10.06 7.09 -0.02
CA LEU A 137 -11.47 6.93 0.34
C LEU A 137 -12.08 8.20 0.96
N ARG A 138 -11.41 8.80 1.97
CA ARG A 138 -11.89 10.06 2.58
C ARG A 138 -11.98 11.21 1.58
N ASN A 139 -11.06 11.23 0.62
CA ASN A 139 -11.01 12.23 -0.43
C ASN A 139 -11.74 11.80 -1.71
N HIS A 140 -12.49 10.68 -1.69
CA HIS A 140 -13.21 10.15 -2.85
C HIS A 140 -12.30 9.95 -4.07
N ASN A 141 -11.10 9.44 -3.86
CA ASN A 141 -10.07 9.19 -4.89
C ASN A 141 -9.76 7.69 -4.97
N ALA A 142 -9.41 7.22 -6.17
CA ALA A 142 -8.95 5.85 -6.41
C ALA A 142 -7.93 5.81 -7.54
N ILE A 143 -7.07 4.79 -7.53
CA ILE A 143 -6.11 4.53 -8.60
C ILE A 143 -6.74 3.54 -9.57
N PHE A 144 -6.67 3.88 -10.85
CA PHE A 144 -7.07 3.03 -11.95
C PHE A 144 -5.86 2.70 -12.83
N VAL A 145 -5.92 1.55 -13.50
CA VAL A 145 -4.89 1.06 -14.42
C VAL A 145 -5.46 0.91 -15.83
N ALA A 146 -4.71 1.34 -16.84
CA ALA A 146 -5.07 1.14 -18.24
C ALA A 146 -4.90 -0.34 -18.62
N CYS A 147 -5.98 -1.00 -19.00
CA CYS A 147 -5.97 -2.37 -19.49
C CYS A 147 -7.27 -2.69 -20.23
N ASP A 148 -7.20 -3.53 -21.26
CA ASP A 148 -8.39 -3.92 -22.04
C ASP A 148 -9.31 -4.87 -21.26
N ASN A 149 -8.73 -5.63 -20.34
CA ASN A 149 -9.42 -6.63 -19.54
C ASN A 149 -9.30 -6.34 -18.03
N VAL A 150 -10.44 -6.29 -17.34
CA VAL A 150 -10.52 -6.12 -15.88
C VAL A 150 -9.70 -7.15 -15.09
N ASN A 151 -9.46 -8.33 -15.68
CA ASN A 151 -8.65 -9.39 -15.08
C ASN A 151 -7.20 -8.95 -14.86
N VAL A 152 -6.66 -8.04 -15.67
CA VAL A 152 -5.29 -7.50 -15.48
C VAL A 152 -5.20 -6.73 -14.15
N ALA A 153 -6.20 -5.88 -13.84
CA ALA A 153 -6.25 -5.19 -12.57
C ALA A 153 -6.41 -6.16 -11.38
N ALA A 154 -7.15 -7.26 -11.57
CA ALA A 154 -7.27 -8.32 -10.56
C ALA A 154 -5.94 -9.07 -10.36
N GLN A 155 -5.21 -9.35 -11.43
CA GLN A 155 -3.90 -9.99 -11.41
C GLN A 155 -2.88 -9.12 -10.66
N ILE A 156 -2.79 -7.82 -10.96
CA ILE A 156 -1.89 -6.89 -10.24
C ILE A 156 -2.17 -6.95 -8.72
N ARG A 157 -3.45 -6.95 -8.32
CA ARG A 157 -3.79 -7.09 -6.89
C ARG A 157 -3.37 -8.45 -6.31
N ALA A 158 -3.52 -9.54 -7.06
CA ALA A 158 -3.12 -10.88 -6.64
C ALA A 158 -1.59 -11.06 -6.55
N GLU A 159 -0.83 -10.35 -7.37
CA GLU A 159 0.64 -10.33 -7.29
C GLU A 159 1.13 -9.52 -6.07
N ILE A 160 0.43 -8.45 -5.70
CA ILE A 160 0.74 -7.69 -4.47
C ILE A 160 0.36 -8.52 -3.24
N VAL A 161 -0.87 -9.01 -3.16
CA VAL A 161 -1.38 -9.82 -2.04
C VAL A 161 -1.63 -11.24 -2.54
N LEU A 162 -0.69 -12.13 -2.21
CA LEU A 162 -0.66 -13.50 -2.73
C LEU A 162 -1.84 -14.36 -2.26
N ASN A 163 -2.35 -14.10 -1.05
CA ASN A 163 -3.48 -14.83 -0.48
C ASN A 163 -4.59 -13.88 -0.01
N GLN A 164 -5.54 -13.58 -0.87
CA GLN A 164 -6.66 -12.69 -0.54
C GLN A 164 -7.61 -13.29 0.51
N LYS A 165 -7.61 -14.62 0.70
CA LYS A 165 -8.49 -15.31 1.65
C LYS A 165 -8.08 -15.12 3.11
N GLU A 166 -6.89 -14.57 3.37
CA GLU A 166 -6.44 -14.25 4.74
C GLU A 166 -7.15 -13.04 5.34
N PHE A 167 -7.87 -12.26 4.53
CA PHE A 167 -8.59 -11.07 4.98
C PHE A 167 -10.06 -11.36 5.25
N TYR A 168 -10.50 -11.04 6.46
CA TYR A 168 -11.93 -11.11 6.84
C TYR A 168 -12.75 -9.90 6.37
N SER A 169 -12.11 -8.86 5.82
CA SER A 169 -12.80 -7.69 5.30
C SER A 169 -12.11 -7.07 4.08
N VAL A 170 -12.92 -6.54 3.16
CA VAL A 170 -12.44 -5.84 1.96
C VAL A 170 -11.62 -4.59 2.33
N SER A 171 -11.98 -3.90 3.41
CA SER A 171 -11.26 -2.71 3.87
C SER A 171 -9.83 -3.02 4.31
N LEU A 172 -9.62 -4.14 4.99
CA LEU A 172 -8.27 -4.59 5.36
C LEU A 172 -7.47 -5.00 4.13
N TYR A 173 -8.08 -5.76 3.22
CA TYR A 173 -7.46 -6.15 1.96
C TYR A 173 -6.99 -4.92 1.15
N LEU A 174 -7.86 -3.92 0.96
CA LEU A 174 -7.51 -2.68 0.26
C LEU A 174 -6.42 -1.89 1.00
N SER A 175 -6.48 -1.84 2.33
CA SER A 175 -5.45 -1.20 3.14
C SER A 175 -4.09 -1.88 2.97
N SER A 176 -4.07 -3.22 2.91
CA SER A 176 -2.88 -4.03 2.66
C SER A 176 -2.30 -3.76 1.27
N LEU A 177 -3.11 -3.77 0.21
CA LEU A 177 -2.66 -3.42 -1.13
C LEU A 177 -2.03 -2.02 -1.19
N CYS A 178 -2.61 -1.07 -0.45
CA CYS A 178 -2.10 0.30 -0.39
C CYS A 178 -0.76 0.46 0.32
N LEU A 179 -0.21 -0.60 0.92
CA LEU A 179 1.18 -0.56 1.36
C LEU A 179 2.12 -0.32 0.17
N PHE A 180 1.77 -0.76 -1.04
CA PHE A 180 2.54 -0.50 -2.26
C PHE A 180 2.37 0.93 -2.78
N CYS A 181 1.33 1.66 -2.36
CA CYS A 181 1.15 3.08 -2.72
C CYS A 181 2.00 4.03 -1.89
N SER A 182 2.72 3.54 -0.89
CA SER A 182 3.50 4.42 -0.02
C SER A 182 4.73 4.94 -0.74
N CYS A 183 5.00 6.23 -0.60
CA CYS A 183 6.23 6.85 -1.06
C CYS A 183 7.38 6.33 -0.21
N ASP A 184 8.26 5.53 -0.80
CA ASP A 184 9.43 4.97 -0.15
C ASP A 184 10.65 5.03 -1.07
N GLN A 185 11.84 5.01 -0.49
CA GLN A 185 13.10 4.95 -1.23
C GLN A 185 13.61 3.51 -1.20
N PRO A 186 13.64 2.79 -2.33
CA PRO A 186 14.19 1.45 -2.37
C PRO A 186 15.69 1.51 -2.08
N THR A 187 16.15 0.63 -1.20
CA THR A 187 17.55 0.54 -0.78
C THR A 187 18.11 -0.84 -1.14
N VAL A 188 18.28 -1.70 -0.14
CA VAL A 188 18.94 -2.99 -0.22
C VAL A 188 17.94 -4.12 -0.46
N GLN A 189 18.41 -5.23 -1.00
CA GLN A 189 17.65 -6.49 -0.98
C GLN A 189 17.83 -7.17 0.38
N ALA A 190 16.72 -7.42 1.06
CA ALA A 190 16.68 -8.16 2.32
C ALA A 190 16.03 -9.53 2.06
N LEU A 191 16.83 -10.45 1.51
CA LEU A 191 16.37 -11.79 1.16
C LEU A 191 15.83 -12.54 2.39
N PRO A 192 14.94 -13.54 2.21
CA PRO A 192 14.33 -14.29 3.31
C PRO A 192 15.34 -14.81 4.35
N GLU A 193 16.48 -15.32 3.91
CA GLU A 193 17.56 -15.82 4.78
C GLU A 193 18.24 -14.75 5.63
N ASN A 194 18.00 -13.47 5.35
CA ASN A 194 18.50 -12.35 6.15
C ASN A 194 17.47 -11.86 7.17
N ILE A 195 16.28 -12.44 7.20
CA ILE A 195 15.16 -12.00 8.03
C ILE A 195 14.78 -13.11 8.99
N GLU A 196 14.77 -12.79 10.27
CA GLU A 196 14.34 -13.71 11.31
C GLU A 196 13.16 -13.10 12.09
N ALA A 197 12.20 -13.95 12.47
CA ALA A 197 11.02 -13.52 13.19
C ALA A 197 11.17 -13.78 14.69
N VAL A 198 10.96 -12.76 15.51
CA VAL A 198 10.98 -12.85 16.97
C VAL A 198 9.59 -12.57 17.56
N PRO A 199 9.19 -13.24 18.66
CA PRO A 199 7.88 -13.03 19.29
C PRO A 199 7.66 -11.58 19.71
N ASN A 200 6.42 -11.08 19.72
CA ASN A 200 6.17 -9.76 20.34
C ASN A 200 6.41 -9.81 21.85
N ILE A 201 6.89 -8.70 22.41
CA ILE A 201 7.04 -8.53 23.86
C ILE A 201 5.74 -7.94 24.40
N LYS A 202 5.25 -8.52 25.50
CA LYS A 202 4.04 -8.08 26.19
C LYS A 202 4.36 -7.60 27.60
N SER A 203 3.57 -6.66 28.09
CA SER A 203 3.57 -6.27 29.50
C SER A 203 3.00 -7.40 30.38
N VAL A 204 3.11 -7.22 31.69
CA VAL A 204 2.44 -8.10 32.67
C VAL A 204 0.92 -8.09 32.49
N SER A 205 0.33 -6.97 32.02
CA SER A 205 -1.09 -6.84 31.68
C SER A 205 -1.47 -7.49 30.35
N GLY A 206 -0.50 -7.95 29.55
CA GLY A 206 -0.72 -8.58 28.25
C GLY A 206 -0.71 -7.63 27.05
N ASP A 207 -0.48 -6.33 27.27
CA ASP A 207 -0.40 -5.31 26.23
C ASP A 207 0.89 -5.43 25.42
N LEU A 208 0.81 -5.24 24.10
CA LEU A 208 1.98 -5.31 23.22
C LEU A 208 2.88 -4.08 23.42
N LEU A 209 4.12 -4.31 23.87
CA LEU A 209 5.12 -3.26 24.08
C LEU A 209 6.00 -3.00 22.85
N THR A 210 6.06 -3.96 21.92
CA THR A 210 6.87 -3.90 20.70
C THR A 210 6.04 -4.00 19.42
N ASP A 211 4.83 -3.42 19.44
CA ASP A 211 3.98 -3.37 18.25
C ASP A 211 4.67 -2.58 17.13
N GLY A 212 4.87 -3.23 15.98
CA GLY A 212 5.42 -2.58 14.80
C GLY A 212 6.92 -2.28 14.86
N THR A 213 7.66 -2.85 15.81
CA THR A 213 9.12 -2.61 15.96
C THR A 213 9.96 -3.86 15.78
N GLY A 214 11.11 -3.68 15.15
CA GLY A 214 12.11 -4.73 14.92
C GLY A 214 13.54 -4.20 15.05
N PHE A 215 14.51 -5.04 14.76
CA PHE A 215 15.93 -4.68 14.81
C PHE A 215 16.59 -4.81 13.45
N LEU A 216 17.62 -4.00 13.24
CA LEU A 216 18.43 -3.92 12.03
C LEU A 216 19.89 -3.98 12.44
N ARG A 217 20.65 -4.90 11.84
CA ARG A 217 22.10 -4.98 12.04
C ARG A 217 22.76 -3.68 11.58
N LEU A 218 23.62 -3.09 12.40
CA LEU A 218 24.24 -1.79 12.13
C LEU A 218 25.02 -1.78 10.81
N SER A 219 25.78 -2.83 10.48
CA SER A 219 26.47 -2.93 9.19
C SER A 219 25.52 -2.91 7.98
N PHE A 220 24.28 -3.39 8.15
CA PHE A 220 23.24 -3.31 7.12
C PHE A 220 22.60 -1.92 7.06
N ALA A 221 22.40 -1.28 8.22
CA ALA A 221 21.97 0.12 8.31
C ALA A 221 22.96 1.10 7.65
N MET A 222 24.27 0.85 7.76
CA MET A 222 25.31 1.62 7.05
C MET A 222 25.13 1.53 5.54
N LYS A 223 24.92 0.31 5.00
CA LYS A 223 24.67 0.10 3.56
C LYS A 223 23.44 0.83 3.07
N MET A 224 22.35 0.77 3.84
CA MET A 224 21.12 1.52 3.54
C MET A 224 21.37 3.03 3.54
N SER A 225 22.09 3.54 4.55
CA SER A 225 22.39 4.98 4.68
C SER A 225 23.23 5.50 3.52
N ASN A 226 24.21 4.71 3.05
CA ASN A 226 25.02 5.03 1.89
C ASN A 226 24.17 5.10 0.60
N GLN A 227 23.26 4.16 0.38
CA GLN A 227 22.37 4.19 -0.79
C GLN A 227 21.37 5.35 -0.76
N LEU A 228 21.00 5.80 0.45
CA LEU A 228 20.16 6.98 0.66
C LEU A 228 20.96 8.30 0.61
N ASN A 229 22.29 8.24 0.45
CA ASN A 229 23.21 9.38 0.51
C ASN A 229 23.06 10.19 1.81
N LEU A 230 23.00 9.51 2.96
CA LEU A 230 22.92 10.15 4.27
C LEU A 230 24.33 10.39 4.84
N ASN A 231 24.51 11.52 5.52
CA ASN A 231 25.79 11.90 6.15
C ASN A 231 26.14 11.06 7.39
N SER A 232 25.15 10.44 8.01
CA SER A 232 25.29 9.62 9.21
C SER A 232 24.28 8.49 9.18
N VAL A 233 24.54 7.41 9.91
CA VAL A 233 23.61 6.29 10.04
C VAL A 233 22.50 6.63 11.04
N PRO A 234 21.22 6.68 10.64
CA PRO A 234 20.11 6.82 11.56
C PRO A 234 20.01 5.64 12.55
N SER A 235 19.54 5.91 13.76
CA SER A 235 19.27 4.88 14.77
C SER A 235 17.96 4.14 14.52
N ALA A 236 17.04 4.71 13.75
CA ALA A 236 15.79 4.07 13.39
C ALA A 236 15.36 4.38 11.96
N PHE A 237 14.73 3.39 11.31
CA PHE A 237 14.18 3.51 9.96
C PHE A 237 12.72 3.07 9.94
N GLN A 238 11.83 3.90 9.41
CA GLN A 238 10.48 3.49 9.06
C GLN A 238 10.51 2.79 7.71
N ILE A 239 10.10 1.53 7.65
CA ILE A 239 10.31 0.68 6.48
C ILE A 239 9.03 0.08 5.90
N ARG A 240 9.15 -0.33 4.64
CA ARG A 240 8.29 -1.28 3.94
C ARG A 240 9.17 -2.36 3.30
N LEU A 241 8.84 -3.61 3.55
CA LEU A 241 9.58 -4.76 3.04
C LEU A 241 8.59 -5.89 2.77
N ALA A 242 8.44 -6.34 1.52
CA ALA A 242 7.34 -7.23 1.14
C ALA A 242 5.98 -6.75 1.71
N GLY A 243 5.29 -7.56 2.50
CA GLY A 243 4.08 -7.20 3.26
C GLY A 243 4.34 -6.79 4.73
N VAL A 244 5.59 -6.48 5.09
CA VAL A 244 6.03 -6.01 6.41
C VAL A 244 6.04 -4.48 6.44
N LYS A 245 5.49 -3.91 7.52
CA LYS A 245 5.49 -2.47 7.81
C LYS A 245 5.85 -2.26 9.28
N GLY A 246 6.77 -1.33 9.54
CA GLY A 246 7.12 -0.97 10.92
C GLY A 246 8.33 -0.04 10.99
N VAL A 247 8.94 0.00 12.17
CA VAL A 247 10.18 0.70 12.45
C VAL A 247 11.26 -0.32 12.80
N LEU A 248 12.44 -0.20 12.21
CA LEU A 248 13.61 -1.00 12.58
C LEU A 248 14.62 -0.14 13.32
N LEU A 249 15.07 -0.62 14.47
CA LEU A 249 16.10 0.01 15.29
C LEU A 249 17.47 -0.56 14.91
N ALA A 250 18.41 0.31 14.55
CA ALA A 250 19.79 -0.09 14.27
C ALA A 250 20.50 -0.45 15.58
N ILE A 251 21.02 -1.68 15.68
CA ILE A 251 21.76 -2.17 16.84
C ILE A 251 23.12 -2.71 16.41
N GLU A 252 24.11 -2.61 17.30
CA GLU A 252 25.46 -3.11 17.02
C GLU A 252 25.44 -4.59 16.65
N ASP A 253 26.28 -4.97 15.68
CA ASP A 253 26.36 -6.32 15.13
C ASP A 253 26.61 -7.38 16.23
N LYS A 254 27.35 -7.04 17.29
CA LYS A 254 27.60 -7.93 18.43
C LYS A 254 26.30 -8.33 19.16
N TYR A 255 25.42 -7.36 19.44
CA TYR A 255 24.14 -7.61 20.09
C TYR A 255 23.17 -8.35 19.17
N MET A 256 23.26 -8.09 17.86
CA MET A 256 22.48 -8.86 16.88
C MET A 256 22.88 -10.34 16.92
N ASN A 257 24.18 -10.64 16.98
CA ASN A 257 24.67 -12.03 17.03
C ASN A 257 24.25 -12.77 18.30
N GLU A 258 24.04 -12.08 19.41
CA GLU A 258 23.50 -12.66 20.65
C GLU A 258 22.00 -13.04 20.53
N LEU A 259 21.27 -12.38 19.61
CA LEU A 259 19.82 -12.52 19.48
C LEU A 259 19.38 -13.40 18.31
N THR A 260 20.28 -13.70 17.36
CA THR A 260 19.90 -14.24 16.05
C THR A 260 20.86 -15.29 15.53
N SER A 261 20.39 -16.05 14.55
CA SER A 261 21.25 -16.95 13.78
C SER A 261 22.33 -16.18 13.00
N GLU A 262 23.41 -16.88 12.65
CA GLU A 262 24.45 -16.31 11.80
C GLU A 262 23.86 -15.86 10.44
N GLY A 263 24.27 -14.68 9.97
CA GLY A 263 23.77 -14.11 8.72
C GLY A 263 22.47 -13.30 8.80
N THR A 264 21.71 -13.35 9.91
CA THR A 264 20.48 -12.55 10.09
C THR A 264 20.78 -11.05 10.13
N LYS A 265 20.14 -10.26 9.26
CA LYS A 265 20.35 -8.80 9.15
C LYS A 265 19.18 -7.99 9.72
N ILE A 266 17.98 -8.59 9.74
CA ILE A 266 16.75 -7.94 10.18
C ILE A 266 15.99 -8.89 11.11
N LEU A 267 15.58 -8.37 12.27
CA LEU A 267 14.59 -9.03 13.12
C LEU A 267 13.24 -8.34 12.92
N ILE A 268 12.23 -9.12 12.57
CA ILE A 268 10.85 -8.65 12.48
C ILE A 268 9.98 -9.32 13.53
N ARG A 269 8.85 -8.71 13.85
CA ARG A 269 7.84 -9.28 14.75
C ARG A 269 6.55 -9.61 14.00
N PRO A 270 5.74 -10.55 14.49
CA PRO A 270 4.44 -10.88 13.88
C PRO A 270 3.52 -9.66 13.70
N SER A 271 3.60 -8.68 14.60
CA SER A 271 2.81 -7.45 14.53
C SER A 271 3.13 -6.60 13.29
N MET A 272 4.34 -6.73 12.73
CA MET A 272 4.78 -5.97 11.56
C MET A 272 4.28 -6.58 10.24
N VAL A 273 3.97 -7.88 10.22
CA VAL A 273 3.56 -8.62 9.02
C VAL A 273 2.08 -8.36 8.75
N LYS A 274 1.77 -7.73 7.61
CA LYS A 274 0.39 -7.41 7.21
C LYS A 274 -0.17 -8.37 6.15
N PHE A 275 0.71 -8.95 5.35
CA PHE A 275 0.41 -9.98 4.34
C PHE A 275 1.69 -10.64 3.83
N LYS A 276 1.57 -11.73 3.08
CA LYS A 276 2.70 -12.38 2.39
C LYS A 276 2.93 -11.79 1.00
N ASN A 277 4.20 -11.52 0.67
CA ASN A 277 4.63 -11.02 -0.63
C ASN A 277 6.12 -11.38 -0.86
N ASN A 278 6.54 -11.44 -2.13
CA ASN A 278 7.88 -11.89 -2.53
C ASN A 278 8.83 -10.74 -2.94
N ASP A 279 8.41 -9.48 -2.86
CA ASP A 279 9.26 -8.33 -3.11
C ASP A 279 10.06 -7.98 -1.85
N PHE A 280 11.29 -8.50 -1.79
CA PHE A 280 12.24 -8.32 -0.69
C PHE A 280 13.10 -7.05 -0.80
N THR A 281 12.73 -6.12 -1.69
CA THR A 281 13.35 -4.80 -1.74
C THR A 281 12.96 -4.01 -0.48
N LEU A 282 13.94 -3.55 0.30
CA LEU A 282 13.67 -2.75 1.49
C LEU A 282 13.46 -1.28 1.09
N GLY A 283 12.22 -0.81 1.23
CA GLY A 283 11.84 0.59 1.05
C GLY A 283 11.91 1.35 2.38
N VAL A 284 12.68 2.45 2.41
CA VAL A 284 12.71 3.38 3.54
C VAL A 284 11.69 4.50 3.29
N VAL A 285 10.71 4.61 4.18
CA VAL A 285 9.68 5.67 4.14
C VAL A 285 10.24 6.93 4.80
N ASP A 286 10.85 6.76 5.98
CA ASP A 286 11.47 7.84 6.74
C ASP A 286 12.55 7.27 7.67
N TYR A 287 13.32 8.13 8.32
CA TYR A 287 14.40 7.75 9.24
C TYR A 287 14.57 8.75 10.38
N SER A 288 15.14 8.30 11.49
CA SER A 288 15.35 9.14 12.68
C SER A 288 16.29 10.31 12.38
N ARG A 289 15.83 11.52 12.67
CA ARG A 289 16.63 12.75 12.65
C ARG A 289 16.01 13.78 13.58
N PHE A 290 16.80 14.77 13.98
CA PHE A 290 16.25 15.94 14.65
C PHE A 290 15.35 16.71 13.68
N LEU A 291 14.14 17.06 14.13
CA LEU A 291 13.19 17.88 13.40
C LEU A 291 12.75 19.02 14.32
N PRO A 292 12.85 20.30 13.89
CA PRO A 292 12.25 21.38 14.65
C PRO A 292 10.73 21.18 14.66
N VAL A 293 10.13 21.20 15.85
CA VAL A 293 8.69 21.06 16.05
C VAL A 293 8.10 22.34 16.62
N GLN A 294 6.84 22.60 16.28
CA GLN A 294 6.04 23.70 16.83
C GLN A 294 4.78 23.13 17.47
N LEU A 295 4.21 23.84 18.43
CA LEU A 295 2.93 23.46 19.03
C LEU A 295 1.80 23.71 18.04
N ASN A 296 1.00 22.69 17.76
CA ASN A 296 -0.25 22.85 17.03
C ASN A 296 -1.39 23.23 17.98
N ARG A 297 -2.46 23.80 17.43
CA ARG A 297 -3.62 24.25 18.21
C ARG A 297 -4.24 23.12 19.03
N GLU A 298 -4.28 21.91 18.48
CA GLU A 298 -4.85 20.76 19.17
C GLU A 298 -4.09 20.42 20.46
N VAL A 299 -2.75 20.47 20.46
CA VAL A 299 -1.96 20.24 21.68
C VAL A 299 -2.08 21.41 22.64
N ILE A 300 -2.09 22.65 22.14
CA ILE A 300 -2.29 23.84 23.00
C ILE A 300 -3.60 23.71 23.79
N THR A 301 -4.70 23.35 23.12
CA THR A 301 -6.00 23.16 23.77
C THR A 301 -6.03 22.02 24.80
N LEU A 302 -5.16 21.01 24.67
CA LEU A 302 -5.05 19.94 25.67
C LEU A 302 -4.18 20.35 26.88
N LEU A 303 -3.31 21.35 26.72
CA LEU A 303 -2.42 21.83 27.76
C LEU A 303 -3.05 22.91 28.65
N GLU A 304 -4.06 23.62 28.15
CA GLU A 304 -4.90 24.56 28.90
C GLU A 304 -5.80 23.85 29.92
#